data_AF-A0A6L4ZMG5-F1
#
_entry.id   AF-A0A6L4ZMG5-F1
#
_cell.length_a   1.000
_cell.length_b   1.000
_cell.length_c   1.000
_cell.angle_alpha   90.00
_cell.angle_beta   90.00
_cell.angle_gamma   90.00
#
_symmetry.space_group_name_H-M   'P 1'
#
loop_
_entity.id
_entity.type
_entity.pdbx_description
1 polymer ?
#
loop_
_entity_poly.entity_id
_entity_poly.type
_entity_poly.pdbx_seq_one_letter_code
_entity_poly.pdbx_strand_id
1 'polypeptide(L)'
;MKMKCLLLVKQARTILIENPVVLIDKYVDKHGVRKVAEAFIEFLLSKETQLLYAKYGLRPVDPEVAKTLQEQFPPVQDLWKIDFLGGWKKVSTDIYGPQGTYTKVIEGLPR
;
A
#
# COMPACT_ATOMS: atom_id res chain seq x y z
N MET A 1 -20.01 -1.62 -32.24
CA MET A 1 -18.98 -1.17 -31.27
C MET A 1 -18.88 -2.22 -30.16
N LYS A 2 -17.80 -3.02 -30.11
CA LYS A 2 -17.62 -4.05 -29.06
C LYS A 2 -16.93 -3.39 -27.86
N MET A 3 -17.70 -3.05 -26.84
CA MET A 3 -17.17 -2.56 -25.56
C MET A 3 -16.40 -3.72 -24.91
N LYS A 4 -15.07 -3.72 -24.99
CA LYS A 4 -14.25 -4.62 -24.16
C LYS A 4 -14.32 -4.08 -22.74
N CYS A 5 -15.19 -4.66 -21.93
CA CYS A 5 -15.23 -4.36 -20.50
C CYS A 5 -13.92 -4.86 -19.89
N LEU A 6 -13.12 -3.95 -19.31
CA LEU A 6 -11.99 -4.35 -18.46
C LEU A 6 -12.58 -5.01 -17.21
N LEU A 7 -12.40 -6.33 -17.10
CA LEU A 7 -12.74 -7.07 -15.90
C LEU A 7 -11.53 -7.10 -14.98
N LEU A 8 -11.76 -6.89 -13.69
CA LEU A 8 -10.75 -7.08 -12.66
C LEU A 8 -10.56 -8.58 -12.43
N VAL A 9 -9.42 -9.12 -12.86
CA VAL A 9 -9.03 -10.51 -12.58
C VAL A 9 -8.18 -10.53 -11.31
N LYS A 10 -8.73 -11.06 -10.22
CA LYS A 10 -8.02 -11.21 -8.94
C LYS A 10 -7.21 -12.49 -8.95
N GLN A 11 -5.90 -12.38 -8.76
CA GLN A 11 -5.03 -13.55 -8.62
C GLN A 11 -5.28 -14.27 -7.29
N ALA A 12 -5.20 -15.60 -7.29
CA ALA A 12 -5.42 -16.42 -6.10
C ALA A 12 -4.36 -16.16 -5.01
N ARG A 13 -3.13 -15.87 -5.44
CA ARG A 13 -2.00 -15.46 -4.60
C ARG A 13 -1.58 -14.04 -4.92
N THR A 14 -1.49 -13.19 -3.91
CA THR A 14 -1.07 -11.78 -4.08
C THR A 14 -0.36 -11.25 -2.83
N ILE A 15 0.33 -10.13 -2.97
CA ILE A 15 1.01 -9.44 -1.86
C ILE A 15 0.08 -8.46 -1.14
N LEU A 16 0.24 -8.32 0.19
CA LEU A 16 -0.31 -7.23 0.97
C LEU A 16 0.40 -5.93 0.62
N ILE A 17 -0.35 -4.99 0.05
CA ILE A 17 0.14 -3.64 -0.23
C ILE A 17 -0.12 -2.78 1.00
N GLU A 18 0.94 -2.28 1.63
CA GLU A 18 0.90 -1.41 2.80
C GLU A 18 1.38 -0.01 2.40
N ASN A 19 0.56 1.01 2.64
CA ASN A 19 0.85 2.40 2.30
C ASN A 19 1.17 3.18 3.60
N PRO A 20 2.44 3.23 4.02
CA PRO A 20 2.80 3.85 5.29
C PRO A 20 2.67 5.38 5.24
N VAL A 21 2.27 5.97 6.35
CA VAL A 21 2.32 7.42 6.61
C VAL A 21 3.28 7.65 7.76
N VAL A 22 4.16 8.63 7.63
CA VAL A 22 5.19 8.94 8.64
C VAL A 22 5.28 10.44 8.88
N LEU A 23 5.59 10.79 10.11
CA LEU A 23 5.91 12.15 10.52
C LEU A 23 7.42 12.37 10.43
N ILE A 24 7.84 13.53 9.92
CA ILE A 24 9.26 13.88 9.79
C ILE A 24 9.63 14.91 10.86
N ASP A 25 10.22 14.43 11.96
CA ASP A 25 10.51 15.21 13.17
C ASP A 25 11.24 16.53 12.86
N LYS A 26 12.32 16.44 12.07
CA LYS A 26 13.13 17.59 11.66
C LYS A 26 12.29 18.75 11.11
N TYR A 27 11.26 18.47 10.32
CA TYR A 27 10.46 19.51 9.68
C TYR A 27 9.31 19.97 10.55
N VAL A 28 8.64 19.07 11.26
CA VAL A 28 7.53 19.49 12.12
C VAL A 28 7.99 20.37 13.28
N ASP A 29 9.21 20.14 13.78
CA ASP A 29 9.81 20.95 14.84
C ASP A 29 10.31 22.28 14.28
N LYS A 30 11.00 22.25 13.12
CA LYS A 30 11.46 23.47 12.43
C LYS A 30 10.31 24.42 12.11
N HIS A 31 9.16 23.89 11.72
CA HIS A 31 8.00 24.67 11.32
C HIS A 31 6.97 24.90 12.44
N GLY A 32 7.19 24.31 13.63
CA GLY A 32 6.27 24.45 14.76
C GLY A 32 4.88 23.84 14.53
N VAL A 33 4.78 22.83 13.65
CA VAL A 33 3.50 22.23 13.21
C VAL A 33 3.27 20.81 13.74
N ARG A 34 4.08 20.35 14.69
CA ARG A 34 4.00 18.97 15.24
C ARG A 34 2.58 18.57 15.65
N LYS A 35 1.92 19.39 16.47
CA LYS A 35 0.57 19.08 16.98
C LYS A 35 -0.46 18.88 15.86
N VAL A 36 -0.44 19.72 14.82
CA VAL A 36 -1.40 19.59 13.71
C VAL A 36 -1.04 18.42 12.80
N ALA A 37 0.25 18.11 12.61
CA ALA A 37 0.68 16.96 11.83
C ALA A 37 0.33 15.63 12.53
N GLU A 38 0.51 15.53 13.84
CA GLU A 38 0.12 14.36 14.64
C GLU A 38 -1.41 14.17 14.59
N ALA A 39 -2.19 15.24 14.82
CA ALA A 39 -3.65 15.19 14.70
C ALA A 39 -4.12 14.78 13.31
N PHE A 40 -3.40 15.19 12.25
CA PHE A 40 -3.71 14.76 10.89
C PHE A 40 -3.50 13.26 10.70
N ILE A 41 -2.39 12.69 11.21
CA ILE A 41 -2.14 11.24 11.14
C ILE A 41 -3.21 10.46 11.90
N GLU A 42 -3.60 10.93 13.09
CA GLU A 42 -4.71 10.35 13.86
C GLU A 42 -6.02 10.40 13.07
N PHE A 43 -6.30 11.52 12.40
CA PHE A 43 -7.46 11.66 11.54
C PHE A 43 -7.46 10.68 10.35
N LEU A 44 -6.29 10.33 9.78
CA LEU A 44 -6.21 9.32 8.73
C LEU A 44 -6.63 7.92 9.21
N LEU A 45 -6.48 7.64 10.50
CA LEU A 45 -6.88 6.38 11.14
C LEU A 45 -8.33 6.40 11.62
N SER A 46 -9.00 7.55 11.62
CA SER A 46 -10.39 7.67 12.04
C SER A 46 -11.34 6.86 11.14
N LYS A 47 -12.46 6.42 11.72
CA LYS A 47 -13.51 5.66 11.02
C LYS A 47 -14.03 6.38 9.78
N GLU A 48 -14.17 7.70 9.84
CA GLU A 48 -14.60 8.53 8.71
C GLU A 48 -13.62 8.43 7.53
N THR A 49 -12.33 8.61 7.79
CA THR A 49 -11.30 8.50 6.74
C THR A 49 -11.20 7.10 6.18
N GLN A 50 -11.37 6.07 7.02
CA GLN A 50 -11.35 4.67 6.56
C GLN A 50 -12.52 4.33 5.63
N LEU A 51 -13.71 4.89 5.89
CA LEU A 51 -14.85 4.83 4.97
C LEU A 51 -14.58 5.58 3.66
N LEU A 52 -13.89 6.73 3.74
CA LEU A 52 -13.50 7.50 2.55
C LEU A 52 -12.49 6.72 1.69
N TYR A 53 -11.50 6.07 2.31
CA TYR A 53 -10.55 5.20 1.62
C TYR A 53 -11.25 4.07 0.86
N ALA A 54 -12.22 3.42 1.48
CA ALA A 54 -13.03 2.39 0.83
C ALA A 54 -13.79 2.91 -0.41
N LYS A 55 -14.33 4.13 -0.35
CA LYS A 55 -14.99 4.79 -1.49
C LYS A 55 -14.06 4.94 -2.70
N TYR A 56 -12.77 5.14 -2.46
CA TYR A 56 -11.74 5.26 -3.50
C TYR A 56 -11.01 3.94 -3.80
N GLY A 57 -11.49 2.81 -3.29
CA GLY A 57 -10.95 1.48 -3.61
C GLY A 57 -9.73 1.06 -2.79
N LEU A 58 -9.38 1.81 -1.74
CA LEU A 58 -8.33 1.41 -0.80
C LEU A 58 -8.94 0.52 0.29
N ARG A 59 -8.21 -0.55 0.66
CA ARG A 59 -8.63 -1.45 1.74
C ARG A 59 -8.41 -0.75 3.09
N PRO A 60 -9.46 -0.50 3.89
CA PRO A 60 -9.30 0.12 5.19
C PRO A 60 -8.63 -0.83 6.19
N VAL A 61 -7.91 -0.25 7.14
CA VAL A 61 -7.22 -0.97 8.22
C VAL A 61 -8.05 -1.03 9.51
N ASP A 62 -9.08 -0.20 9.64
CA ASP A 62 -10.03 -0.29 10.73
C ASP A 62 -10.85 -1.60 10.62
N PRO A 63 -10.85 -2.46 11.65
CA PRO A 63 -11.44 -3.79 11.57
C PRO A 63 -12.97 -3.76 11.48
N GLU A 64 -13.63 -2.76 12.05
CA GLU A 64 -15.09 -2.62 11.97
C GLU A 64 -15.50 -2.23 10.56
N VAL A 65 -14.83 -1.23 9.98
CA VAL A 65 -15.07 -0.76 8.61
C VAL A 65 -14.72 -1.86 7.60
N ALA A 66 -13.59 -2.55 7.78
CA ALA A 66 -13.20 -3.65 6.90
C ALA A 66 -14.23 -4.79 6.90
N LYS A 67 -14.83 -5.09 8.07
CA LYS A 67 -15.86 -6.13 8.17
C LYS A 67 -17.14 -5.76 7.42
N THR A 68 -17.55 -4.49 7.39
CA THR A 68 -18.75 -4.06 6.65
C THR A 68 -18.53 -4.02 5.13
N LEU A 69 -17.29 -4.17 4.66
CA LEU A 69 -16.92 -4.01 3.24
C LEU A 69 -16.42 -5.31 2.60
N GLN A 70 -16.68 -6.48 3.21
CA GLN A 70 -16.20 -7.77 2.68
C GLN A 70 -16.74 -8.09 1.29
N GLU A 71 -17.93 -7.62 0.93
CA GLU A 71 -18.49 -7.78 -0.42
C GLU A 71 -17.70 -6.98 -1.45
N GLN A 72 -17.31 -5.74 -1.12
CA GLN A 72 -16.50 -4.87 -1.98
C GLN A 72 -15.04 -5.33 -2.03
N PHE A 73 -14.51 -5.80 -0.90
CA PHE A 73 -13.13 -6.26 -0.74
C PHE A 73 -13.10 -7.70 -0.24
N PRO A 74 -13.32 -8.69 -1.13
CA PRO A 74 -13.31 -10.08 -0.73
C PRO A 74 -11.98 -10.45 -0.07
N PRO A 75 -12.01 -11.34 0.95
CA PRO A 75 -10.79 -11.87 1.54
C PRO A 75 -9.91 -12.51 0.46
N VAL A 76 -8.61 -12.39 0.65
CA VAL A 76 -7.61 -13.01 -0.22
C VAL A 76 -7.16 -14.29 0.48
N GLN A 77 -7.16 -15.42 -0.21
CA GLN A 77 -6.80 -16.72 0.37
C GLN A 77 -5.30 -16.81 0.65
N ASP A 78 -4.46 -16.52 -0.36
CA ASP A 78 -3.00 -16.52 -0.23
C ASP A 78 -2.47 -15.08 -0.32
N LEU A 79 -2.60 -14.36 0.80
CA LEU A 79 -2.09 -13.01 0.98
C LEU A 79 -0.75 -13.05 1.71
N TRP A 80 0.34 -12.88 0.98
CA TRP A 80 1.69 -12.87 1.55
C TRP A 80 2.17 -11.43 1.84
N LYS A 81 3.04 -11.28 2.84
CA LYS A 81 3.64 -9.99 3.22
C LYS A 81 5.06 -9.87 2.69
N ILE A 82 5.61 -8.66 2.74
CA ILE A 82 6.99 -8.39 2.32
C ILE A 82 8.03 -9.26 3.06
N ASP A 83 7.71 -9.77 4.26
CA ASP A 83 8.54 -10.71 5.03
C ASP A 83 8.87 -11.99 4.27
N PHE A 84 7.99 -12.43 3.36
CA PHE A 84 8.25 -13.55 2.45
C PHE A 84 9.51 -13.34 1.60
N LEU A 85 9.82 -12.07 1.26
CA LEU A 85 11.03 -11.67 0.54
C LEU A 85 12.19 -11.26 1.48
N GLY A 86 12.02 -11.41 2.79
CA GLY A 86 13.00 -10.99 3.80
C GLY A 86 12.92 -9.51 4.19
N GLY A 87 11.80 -8.85 3.91
CA GLY A 87 11.54 -7.47 4.31
C GLY A 87 12.13 -6.42 3.37
N TRP A 88 11.69 -5.17 3.54
CA TRP A 88 12.02 -4.06 2.63
C TRP A 88 13.52 -3.81 2.50
N LYS A 89 14.32 -3.94 3.58
CA LYS A 89 15.78 -3.73 3.51
C LYS A 89 16.45 -4.68 2.52
N LYS A 90 16.05 -5.95 2.52
CA LYS A 90 16.58 -6.96 1.60
C LYS A 90 16.07 -6.71 0.18
N VAL A 91 14.77 -6.49 0.03
CA VAL A 91 14.12 -6.20 -1.27
C VAL A 91 14.73 -4.98 -1.96
N SER A 92 14.96 -3.89 -1.24
CA SER A 92 15.57 -2.66 -1.78
C SER A 92 17.00 -2.88 -2.29
N THR A 93 17.72 -3.88 -1.79
CA THR A 93 19.09 -4.19 -2.22
C THR A 93 19.09 -5.24 -3.33
N ASP A 94 18.44 -6.38 -3.08
CA ASP A 94 18.53 -7.58 -3.92
C ASP A 94 17.66 -7.49 -5.17
N ILE A 95 16.54 -6.77 -5.10
CA ILE A 95 15.60 -6.63 -6.22
C ILE A 95 15.80 -5.30 -6.93
N TYR A 96 15.73 -4.19 -6.18
CA TYR A 96 15.69 -2.84 -6.74
C TYR A 96 17.01 -2.07 -6.63
N GLY A 97 18.06 -2.67 -6.06
CA GLY A 97 19.35 -2.03 -5.93
C GLY A 97 20.08 -1.88 -7.28
N PRO A 98 21.24 -1.19 -7.30
CA PRO A 98 22.03 -1.03 -8.52
C PRO A 98 22.45 -2.35 -9.18
N GLN A 99 22.61 -3.41 -8.38
CA GLN A 99 22.92 -4.76 -8.87
C GLN A 99 21.75 -5.74 -8.67
N GLY A 100 20.56 -5.20 -8.40
CA GLY A 100 19.36 -5.96 -8.12
C GLY A 100 18.77 -6.63 -9.36
N THR A 101 17.96 -7.65 -9.13
CA THR A 101 17.35 -8.45 -10.20
C THR A 101 16.53 -7.61 -11.18
N TYR A 102 15.73 -6.66 -10.69
CA TYR A 102 14.91 -5.80 -11.55
C TYR A 102 15.79 -4.95 -12.49
N THR A 103 16.81 -4.31 -11.92
CA THR A 103 17.75 -3.45 -12.66
C THR A 103 18.42 -4.23 -13.79
N LYS A 104 18.97 -5.42 -13.50
CA LYS A 104 19.60 -6.28 -14.50
C LYS A 104 18.65 -6.72 -15.61
N VAL A 105 17.40 -7.06 -15.26
CA VAL A 105 16.40 -7.45 -16.24
C VAL A 105 16.09 -6.28 -17.17
N ILE A 106 15.81 -5.11 -16.63
CA ILE A 106 15.46 -3.93 -17.43
C ILE A 106 16.62 -3.47 -18.32
N GLU A 107 17.85 -3.44 -17.80
CA GLU A 107 19.04 -3.03 -18.57
C GLU A 107 19.41 -4.05 -19.66
N GLY A 108 19.08 -5.32 -19.47
CA GLY A 108 19.31 -6.38 -20.44
C GLY A 108 18.26 -6.48 -21.55
N LEU A 109 17.17 -5.71 -21.49
CA LEU A 109 16.15 -5.71 -22.54
C LEU A 109 16.65 -4.95 -23.78
N PRO A 110 16.43 -5.48 -24.99
CA PRO A 110 16.73 -4.74 -26.21
C PRO A 110 15.89 -3.46 -26.26
N ARG A 111 16.55 -2.34 -26.60
CA ARG A 111 15.89 -1.05 -26.83
C ARG A 111 15.20 -1.00 -28.18
#